data_AF-A0A2V6GNC2-F1
#
_entry.id   AF-A0A2V6GNC2-F1
#
_cell.length_a   1.000
_cell.length_b   1.000
_cell.length_c   1.000
_cell.angle_alpha   90.00
_cell.angle_beta   90.00
_cell.angle_gamma   90.00
#
_symmetry.space_group_name_H-M   'P 1'
#
loop_
_entity.id
_entity.type
_entity.pdbx_description
1 polymer ?
#
loop_
_entity_poly.entity_id
_entity_poly.type
_entity_poly.pdbx_seq_one_letter_code
_entity_poly.pdbx_strand_id
1 'polypeptide(L)'
;PAFIITQVYVGIGYYVLGAVAAFDAVPLMLQKQAALLGLAPRKVFLRVTLPLARLGLAVALSIAWVRAIGEFGAVVVTAYYPSGMPVQLWVNLQSFGLPAVMPLLVVFLAAALPLPWLVHVLAQRRRHV
;
A
#
# COMPACT_ATOMS: atom_id res chain seq x y z
N PRO A 1 -15.17 2.09 -13.52
CA PRO A 1 -15.27 0.95 -12.57
C PRO A 1 -14.13 -0.08 -12.76
N ALA A 2 -13.88 -0.53 -13.99
CA ALA A 2 -12.85 -1.52 -14.31
C ALA A 2 -11.45 -1.12 -13.82
N PHE A 3 -11.05 0.14 -14.04
CA PHE A 3 -9.76 0.67 -13.56
C PHE A 3 -9.54 0.42 -12.06
N ILE A 4 -10.50 0.84 -11.20
CA ILE A 4 -10.39 0.70 -9.75
C ILE A 4 -10.33 -0.78 -9.34
N ILE A 5 -11.17 -1.62 -9.95
CA ILE A 5 -11.20 -3.06 -9.66
C ILE A 5 -9.85 -3.71 -10.01
N THR A 6 -9.27 -3.37 -11.16
CA THR A 6 -7.95 -3.86 -11.56
C THR A 6 -6.86 -3.42 -10.59
N GLN A 7 -6.87 -2.16 -10.17
CA GLN A 7 -5.92 -1.64 -9.19
C GLN A 7 -6.01 -2.37 -7.85
N VAL A 8 -7.23 -2.60 -7.35
CA VAL A 8 -7.45 -3.38 -6.13
C VAL A 8 -6.99 -4.83 -6.31
N TYR A 9 -7.37 -5.48 -7.41
CA TYR A 9 -6.99 -6.87 -7.70
C TYR A 9 -5.47 -7.07 -7.72
N VAL A 10 -4.76 -6.14 -8.34
CA VAL A 10 -3.30 -6.20 -8.45
C VAL A 10 -2.61 -5.92 -7.11
N GLY A 11 -3.15 -5.00 -6.30
CA GLY A 11 -2.58 -4.60 -5.01
C GLY A 11 -2.96 -5.50 -3.82
N ILE A 12 -4.11 -6.17 -3.86
CA ILE A 12 -4.70 -6.84 -2.68
C ILE A 12 -3.81 -7.96 -2.13
N GLY A 13 -3.16 -8.75 -2.99
CA GLY A 13 -2.27 -9.83 -2.53
C GLY A 13 -1.11 -9.31 -1.69
N TYR A 14 -0.51 -8.19 -2.11
CA TYR A 14 0.58 -7.54 -1.38
C TYR A 14 0.10 -7.01 -0.02
N TYR A 15 -1.08 -6.41 0.02
CA TYR A 15 -1.65 -5.93 1.27
C TYR A 15 -2.00 -7.07 2.22
N VAL A 16 -2.68 -8.10 1.74
CA VAL A 16 -3.12 -9.25 2.56
C VAL A 16 -1.93 -9.97 3.16
N LEU A 17 -0.92 -10.31 2.35
CA LEU A 17 0.28 -10.98 2.86
C LEU A 17 1.04 -10.11 3.88
N GLY A 18 1.18 -8.82 3.62
CA GLY A 18 1.78 -7.89 4.57
C GLY A 18 0.95 -7.71 5.84
N ALA A 19 -0.38 -7.74 5.75
CA ALA A 19 -1.28 -7.63 6.88
C ALA A 19 -1.23 -8.88 7.77
N VAL A 20 -1.18 -10.08 7.19
CA VAL A 20 -0.96 -11.33 7.94
C VAL A 20 0.35 -11.23 8.73
N ALA A 21 1.46 -10.86 8.07
CA ALA A 21 2.74 -10.68 8.75
C ALA A 21 2.69 -9.61 9.86
N ALA A 22 1.95 -8.53 9.66
CA ALA A 22 1.77 -7.47 10.65
C ALA A 22 0.99 -7.93 11.89
N PHE A 23 -0.02 -8.78 11.72
CA PHE A 23 -0.78 -9.33 12.84
C PHE A 23 -0.01 -10.44 13.56
N ASP A 24 0.71 -11.30 12.84
CA ASP A 24 1.55 -12.35 13.41
C ASP A 24 2.69 -11.79 14.26
N ALA A 25 3.17 -10.58 13.93
CA ALA A 25 4.18 -9.89 14.72
C ALA A 25 3.67 -9.35 16.08
N VAL A 26 2.36 -9.37 16.34
CA VAL A 26 1.79 -8.89 17.61
C VAL A 26 2.02 -9.94 18.72
N PRO A 27 2.68 -9.60 19.84
CA PRO A 27 2.93 -10.56 20.91
C PRO A 27 1.62 -11.14 21.49
N LEU A 28 1.44 -12.46 21.40
CA LEU A 28 0.29 -13.17 21.96
C LEU A 28 0.12 -12.93 23.47
N MET A 29 1.22 -12.69 24.19
CA MET A 29 1.19 -12.41 25.63
C MET A 29 0.38 -11.16 25.97
N LEU A 30 0.47 -10.10 25.17
CA LEU A 30 -0.29 -8.87 25.38
C LEU A 30 -1.80 -9.10 25.20
N GLN A 31 -2.17 -9.93 24.24
CA GLN A 31 -3.57 -10.30 24.02
C GLN A 31 -4.13 -11.12 25.19
N LYS A 32 -3.34 -12.08 25.70
CA LYS A 32 -3.71 -12.90 26.87
C LYS A 32 -3.86 -12.05 28.13
N GLN A 33 -2.92 -11.15 28.40
CA GLN A 33 -2.99 -10.23 29.55
C GLN A 33 -4.23 -9.34 29.49
N ALA A 34 -4.56 -8.80 28.31
CA ALA A 34 -5.76 -8.01 28.10
C ALA A 34 -7.06 -8.80 28.35
N ALA A 35 -7.10 -10.08 27.94
CA ALA A 35 -8.23 -10.97 28.20
C ALA A 35 -8.38 -11.29 29.70
N LEU A 36 -7.26 -11.50 30.43
CA LEU A 36 -7.27 -11.72 31.88
C LEU A 36 -7.80 -10.51 32.65
N LEU A 37 -7.62 -9.30 32.13
CA LEU A 37 -8.20 -8.06 32.65
C LEU A 37 -9.70 -7.89 32.32
N GLY A 38 -10.36 -8.95 31.79
CA GLY A 38 -11.80 -8.96 31.51
C GLY A 38 -12.21 -8.33 30.18
N LEU A 39 -11.26 -8.02 29.28
CA LEU A 39 -11.62 -7.51 27.97
C LEU A 39 -12.18 -8.62 27.07
N ALA A 40 -13.39 -8.41 26.55
CA ALA A 40 -13.97 -9.26 25.52
C ALA A 40 -13.09 -9.32 24.24
N PRO A 41 -13.11 -10.40 23.45
CA PRO A 41 -12.23 -10.59 22.29
C PRO A 41 -12.23 -9.41 21.29
N ARG A 42 -13.40 -8.81 21.03
CA ARG A 42 -13.52 -7.62 20.17
C ARG A 42 -12.76 -6.41 20.73
N LYS A 43 -12.78 -6.22 22.06
CA LYS A 43 -12.04 -5.14 22.72
C LYS A 43 -10.53 -5.41 22.71
N VAL A 44 -10.11 -6.66 22.88
CA VAL A 44 -8.69 -7.06 22.75
C VAL A 44 -8.19 -6.74 21.34
N PHE A 45 -8.92 -7.14 20.31
CA PHE A 45 -8.56 -6.84 18.93
C PHE A 45 -8.45 -5.32 18.67
N LEU A 46 -9.48 -4.54 19.02
CA LEU A 46 -9.53 -3.11 18.72
C LEU A 46 -8.57 -2.27 19.56
N ARG A 47 -8.29 -2.65 20.81
CA ARG A 47 -7.47 -1.86 21.75
C ARG A 47 -6.02 -2.35 21.87
N VAL A 48 -5.73 -3.59 21.51
CA VAL A 48 -4.39 -4.19 21.64
C VAL A 48 -3.85 -4.60 20.29
N THR A 49 -4.50 -5.55 19.61
CA THR A 49 -3.96 -6.13 18.38
C THR A 49 -3.85 -5.12 17.24
N LEU A 50 -4.93 -4.40 16.94
CA LEU A 50 -4.98 -3.44 15.84
C LEU A 50 -4.02 -2.25 16.04
N PRO A 51 -3.95 -1.59 17.22
CA PRO A 51 -2.99 -0.50 17.44
C PRO A 51 -1.53 -0.92 17.44
N LEU A 52 -1.22 -2.17 17.81
CA LEU A 52 0.13 -2.72 17.73
C LEU A 52 0.51 -3.05 16.28
N ALA A 53 -0.40 -3.68 15.52
CA ALA A 53 -0.20 -4.01 14.11
C ALA A 53 -0.24 -2.79 13.16
N ARG A 54 -0.75 -1.62 13.60
CA ARG A 54 -1.01 -0.46 12.73
C ARG A 54 0.18 -0.01 11.87
N LEU A 55 1.41 -0.12 12.40
CA LEU A 55 2.60 0.24 11.63
C LEU A 55 2.89 -0.79 10.54
N GLY A 56 2.79 -2.08 10.87
CA GLY A 56 2.93 -3.15 9.88
C GLY A 56 1.86 -3.09 8.80
N LEU A 57 0.61 -2.77 9.16
CA LEU A 57 -0.47 -2.52 8.21
C LEU A 57 -0.18 -1.32 7.29
N ALA A 58 0.39 -0.24 7.83
CA ALA A 58 0.81 0.91 7.03
C ALA A 58 1.95 0.56 6.06
N VAL A 59 2.91 -0.29 6.48
CA VAL A 59 3.97 -0.82 5.61
C VAL A 59 3.37 -1.68 4.49
N ALA A 60 2.47 -2.61 4.82
CA ALA A 60 1.78 -3.43 3.83
C ALA A 60 1.01 -2.58 2.81
N LEU A 61 0.32 -1.54 3.28
CA LEU A 61 -0.39 -0.58 2.43
C LEU A 61 0.57 0.17 1.50
N SER A 62 1.74 0.58 1.99
CA SER A 62 2.73 1.27 1.16
C SER A 62 3.27 0.40 0.02
N ILE A 63 3.44 -0.91 0.25
CA ILE A 63 3.87 -1.86 -0.77
C ILE A 63 2.76 -2.02 -1.81
N ALA A 64 1.52 -2.22 -1.37
CA ALA A 64 0.36 -2.35 -2.26
C ALA A 64 0.13 -1.07 -3.10
N TRP A 65 0.37 0.10 -2.52
CA TRP A 65 0.30 1.40 -3.20
C TRP A 65 1.30 1.51 -4.35
N VAL A 66 2.58 1.21 -4.10
CA VAL A 66 3.62 1.22 -5.13
C VAL A 66 3.28 0.23 -6.24
N ARG A 67 2.77 -0.95 -5.85
CA ARG A 67 2.35 -1.96 -6.80
C ARG A 67 1.21 -1.50 -7.68
N ALA A 68 0.17 -0.88 -7.12
CA ALA A 68 -1.00 -0.39 -7.84
C ALA A 68 -0.60 0.75 -8.80
N ILE A 69 0.11 1.76 -8.31
CA ILE A 69 0.55 2.91 -9.11
C ILE A 69 1.41 2.49 -10.30
N GLY A 70 2.29 1.50 -10.10
CA GLY A 70 3.15 0.96 -11.15
C GLY A 70 2.46 0.01 -12.14
N GLU A 71 1.16 -0.27 -11.99
CA GLU A 71 0.49 -1.24 -12.86
C GLU A 71 0.30 -0.69 -14.28
N PHE A 72 0.78 -1.46 -15.24
CA PHE A 72 0.67 -1.19 -16.67
C PHE A 72 -0.19 -2.26 -17.37
N GLY A 73 0.25 -3.51 -17.33
CA GLY A 73 -0.28 -4.58 -18.19
C GLY A 73 -1.76 -4.86 -17.97
N ALA A 74 -2.18 -5.03 -16.71
CA ALA A 74 -3.57 -5.31 -16.39
C ALA A 74 -4.48 -4.13 -16.78
N VAL A 75 -4.02 -2.90 -16.55
CA VAL A 75 -4.79 -1.67 -16.87
C VAL A 75 -4.95 -1.49 -18.37
N VAL A 76 -3.91 -1.75 -19.17
CA VAL A 76 -4.01 -1.65 -20.65
C VAL A 76 -5.10 -2.57 -21.19
N VAL A 77 -5.24 -3.78 -20.62
CA VAL A 77 -6.23 -4.76 -21.06
C VAL A 77 -7.64 -4.44 -20.55
N THR A 78 -7.78 -4.01 -19.30
CA THR A 78 -9.10 -3.87 -18.66
C THR A 78 -9.70 -2.47 -18.75
N ALA A 79 -8.87 -1.43 -18.83
CA ALA A 79 -9.30 -0.04 -18.77
C ALA A 79 -8.26 0.88 -19.44
N TYR A 80 -8.23 0.87 -20.78
CA TYR A 80 -7.37 1.78 -21.54
C TYR A 80 -7.74 3.26 -21.34
N TYR A 81 -9.04 3.56 -21.15
CA TYR A 81 -9.54 4.87 -20.70
C TYR A 81 -10.55 4.67 -19.54
N PRO A 82 -10.40 5.38 -18.41
CA PRO A 82 -9.28 6.25 -18.04
C PRO A 82 -7.97 5.46 -17.84
N SER A 83 -6.85 6.02 -18.31
CA SER A 83 -5.51 5.42 -18.25
C SER A 83 -4.80 5.72 -16.93
N GLY A 84 -3.99 4.76 -16.46
CA GLY A 84 -3.01 5.01 -15.40
C GLY A 84 -1.77 5.75 -15.94
N MET A 85 -0.97 6.35 -15.05
CA MET A 85 0.27 7.03 -15.43
C MET A 85 1.22 6.17 -16.29
N PRO A 86 1.45 4.87 -16.00
CA PRO A 86 2.31 4.03 -16.84
C PRO A 86 1.81 3.90 -18.29
N VAL A 87 0.50 3.82 -18.49
CA VAL A 87 -0.10 3.76 -19.82
C VAL A 87 0.08 5.08 -20.55
N GLN A 88 -0.14 6.20 -19.86
CA GLN A 88 0.06 7.53 -20.45
C GLN A 88 1.52 7.80 -20.82
N LEU A 89 2.46 7.35 -19.99
CA LEU A 89 3.90 7.43 -20.27
C LEU A 89 4.24 6.66 -21.55
N TRP A 90 3.70 5.45 -21.72
CA TRP A 90 3.89 4.64 -22.92
C TRP A 90 3.28 5.30 -24.17
N VAL A 91 2.05 5.81 -24.08
CA VAL A 91 1.40 6.52 -25.20
C VAL A 91 2.22 7.75 -25.61
N ASN A 92 2.62 8.58 -24.65
CA ASN A 92 3.40 9.78 -24.96
C ASN A 92 4.78 9.44 -25.55
N LEU A 93 5.41 8.35 -25.09
CA LEU A 93 6.68 7.89 -25.65
C LEU A 93 6.52 7.51 -27.13
N GLN A 94 5.46 6.80 -27.47
CA GLN A 94 5.19 6.37 -28.85
C GLN A 94 4.76 7.52 -29.76
N SER A 95 3.95 8.45 -29.25
CA SER A 95 3.37 9.53 -30.06
C SER A 95 4.30 10.74 -30.20
N PHE A 96 5.06 11.07 -29.16
CA PHE A 96 5.79 12.35 -29.07
C PHE A 96 7.27 12.18 -28.71
N GLY A 97 7.74 10.95 -28.47
CA GLY A 97 9.13 10.66 -28.13
C GLY A 97 9.51 11.00 -26.68
N LEU A 98 10.79 10.80 -26.36
CA LEU A 98 11.33 10.96 -25.00
C LEU A 98 11.07 12.34 -24.35
N PRO A 99 11.19 13.48 -25.05
CA PRO A 99 11.01 14.79 -24.41
C PRO A 99 9.64 14.99 -23.77
N ALA A 100 8.59 14.40 -24.35
CA ALA A 100 7.23 14.49 -23.83
C ALA A 100 6.99 13.63 -22.58
N VAL A 101 7.85 12.64 -22.32
CA VAL A 101 7.71 11.66 -21.24
C VAL A 101 8.41 12.11 -19.96
N MET A 102 9.54 12.82 -20.10
CA MET A 102 10.35 13.32 -18.98
C MET A 102 9.55 14.05 -17.89
N PRO A 103 8.69 15.04 -18.20
CA PRO A 103 7.91 15.71 -17.15
C PRO A 103 6.89 14.78 -16.48
N LEU A 104 6.27 13.86 -17.23
CA LEU A 104 5.33 12.90 -16.66
C LEU A 104 6.04 11.90 -15.73
N LEU A 105 7.29 11.52 -16.02
CA LEU A 105 8.07 10.65 -15.12
C LEU A 105 8.32 11.31 -13.78
N VAL A 106 8.65 12.61 -13.77
CA VAL A 106 8.84 13.36 -12.53
C VAL A 106 7.55 13.40 -11.73
N VAL A 107 6.41 13.69 -12.38
CA VAL A 107 5.09 13.69 -11.73
C VAL A 107 4.74 12.30 -11.18
N PHE A 108 5.01 11.24 -11.95
CA PHE A 108 4.77 9.86 -11.54
C PHE A 108 5.58 9.48 -10.29
N LEU A 109 6.88 9.76 -10.29
CA LEU A 109 7.73 9.51 -9.13
C LEU A 109 7.31 10.34 -7.92
N ALA A 110 6.98 11.63 -8.13
CA ALA A 110 6.49 12.50 -7.07
C ALA A 110 5.15 12.05 -6.49
N ALA A 111 4.28 11.41 -7.28
CA ALA A 111 3.01 10.84 -6.82
C ALA A 111 3.19 9.48 -6.13
N ALA A 112 4.16 8.67 -6.55
CA ALA A 112 4.38 7.33 -6.01
C ALA A 112 5.05 7.34 -4.63
N LEU A 113 6.01 8.23 -4.40
CA LEU A 113 6.90 8.24 -3.23
C LEU A 113 6.32 8.72 -1.88
N PRO A 114 5.34 9.64 -1.80
CA PRO A 114 4.92 10.24 -0.53
C PRO A 114 4.45 9.22 0.52
N LEU A 115 3.68 8.21 0.11
CA LEU A 115 3.14 7.22 1.04
C LEU A 115 4.23 6.27 1.58
N PRO A 116 5.06 5.61 0.74
CA PRO A 116 6.20 4.83 1.25
C PRO A 116 7.15 5.64 2.10
N TRP A 117 7.45 6.89 1.71
CA TRP A 117 8.31 7.78 2.47
C TRP A 117 7.74 8.11 3.85
N LEU A 118 6.46 8.50 3.92
CA LEU A 118 5.79 8.81 5.18
C LEU A 118 5.80 7.59 6.12
N VAL A 119 5.47 6.42 5.60
CA VAL A 119 5.46 5.18 6.39
C VAL A 119 6.86 4.83 6.86
N HIS A 120 7.88 5.02 6.03
CA HIS A 120 9.27 4.81 6.41
C HIS A 120 9.69 5.71 7.59
N VAL A 121 9.39 7.01 7.52
CA VAL A 121 9.69 7.96 8.60
C VAL A 121 8.95 7.61 9.89
N LEU A 122 7.68 7.22 9.79
CA LEU A 122 6.89 6.78 10.95
C LEU A 122 7.42 5.48 11.58
N ALA A 123 7.96 4.57 10.75
CA ALA A 123 8.54 3.31 11.21
C ALA A 123 9.86 3.53 11.96
N GLN A 124 10.71 4.43 11.46
CA GLN A 124 11.99 4.77 12.11
C GLN A 124 11.77 5.34 13.52
N ARG A 125 10.79 6.24 13.70
CA ARG A 125 10.51 6.86 15.00
C ARG A 125 10.16 5.85 16.09
N ARG A 126 9.59 4.69 15.74
CA ARG A 126 9.26 3.63 16.72
C ARG A 126 10.42 2.71 17.07
N ARG A 127 11.49 2.66 16.27
CA ARG A 127 12.67 1.84 16.59
C ARG A 127 13.57 2.52 17.63
N HIS A 128 13.40 3.82 17.86
CA HIS A 128 14.21 4.62 18.78
C HIS A 128 13.51 4.90 20.13
N VAL A 129 12.34 4.30 20.37
CA VAL A 129 11.57 4.37 21.63
C VAL A 129 11.43 2.96 22.17
#